data_AF-A0A925BPW9-F1
#
_entry.id   AF-A0A925BPW9-F1
#
_cell.length_a   1.000
_cell.length_b   1.000
_cell.length_c   1.000
_cell.angle_alpha   90.00
_cell.angle_beta   90.00
_cell.angle_gamma   90.00
#
_symmetry.space_group_name_H-M   'P 1'
#
loop_
_entity.id
_entity.type
_entity.pdbx_description
1 polymer ?
#
loop_
_entity_poly.entity_id
_entity_poly.type
_entity_poly.pdbx_seq_one_letter_code
_entity_poly.pdbx_strand_id
1 'polypeptide(L)'
;MRHVILRPQKSCRVGASWLDVLCVVGVVSVFLLGLGIWALRPGVSHHRTPNRSQCKNNLKQWGLALHNYHDTHKCFPPYAGGTAENGERLSGRAMLFPFLEQAPLWELIATAPGQGGDPMNLKLATPIPTEIEVFYCPSSTLHPMTGQPHSSYVFNVGDQLDFGGGVEDFPNQMKTRGPFAWRSCFGIRDIL
;
A
#
# COMPACT_ATOMS: atom_id res chain seq x y z
N MET A 1 20.21 -36.67 -71.23
CA MET A 1 20.24 -37.42 -69.97
C MET A 1 21.51 -37.05 -69.21
N ARG A 2 21.40 -36.30 -68.11
CA ARG A 2 22.54 -35.94 -67.23
C ARG A 2 22.35 -36.68 -65.91
N HIS A 3 23.23 -37.62 -65.61
CA HIS A 3 23.23 -38.33 -64.32
C HIS A 3 23.77 -37.40 -63.22
N VAL A 4 22.92 -37.06 -62.26
CA VAL A 4 23.32 -36.36 -61.03
C VAL A 4 23.94 -37.39 -60.09
N ILE A 5 25.25 -37.29 -59.85
CA ILE A 5 25.97 -38.14 -58.90
C ILE A 5 25.88 -37.47 -57.52
N LEU A 6 25.06 -38.02 -56.62
CA LEU A 6 25.02 -37.60 -55.22
C LEU A 6 26.22 -38.22 -54.47
N ARG A 7 27.14 -37.39 -53.99
CA ARG A 7 28.23 -37.82 -53.09
C ARG A 7 27.70 -37.92 -51.66
N PRO A 8 27.98 -39.01 -50.92
CA PRO A 8 27.58 -39.11 -49.52
C PRO A 8 28.44 -38.18 -48.66
N GLN A 9 27.82 -37.34 -47.82
CA GLN A 9 28.52 -36.55 -46.81
C GLN A 9 28.97 -37.47 -45.67
N LYS A 10 30.28 -37.45 -45.39
CA LYS A 10 30.87 -38.19 -44.27
C LYS A 10 30.56 -37.43 -42.98
N SER A 11 29.70 -38.00 -42.13
CA SER A 11 29.52 -37.57 -40.76
C SER A 11 30.81 -37.86 -39.98
N CYS A 12 31.62 -36.83 -39.72
CA CYS A 12 32.65 -36.90 -38.68
C CYS A 12 31.95 -36.84 -37.32
N ARG A 13 31.84 -37.99 -36.64
CA ARG A 13 31.46 -38.01 -35.23
C ARG A 13 32.68 -37.56 -34.42
N VAL A 14 32.66 -36.31 -33.98
CA VAL A 14 33.61 -35.80 -32.98
C VAL A 14 33.26 -36.48 -31.65
N GLY A 15 34.18 -37.29 -31.11
CA GLY A 15 34.03 -37.85 -29.77
C GLY A 15 34.17 -36.75 -28.74
N ALA A 16 33.08 -36.39 -28.06
CA ALA A 16 33.10 -35.38 -27.00
C ALA A 16 33.83 -35.96 -25.78
N SER A 17 34.85 -35.25 -25.29
CA SER A 17 35.47 -35.59 -24.01
C SER A 17 34.51 -35.25 -22.87
N TRP A 18 34.63 -35.93 -21.73
CA TRP A 18 33.82 -35.62 -20.53
C TRP A 18 33.97 -34.15 -20.10
N LEU A 19 35.14 -33.57 -20.35
CA LEU A 19 35.43 -32.17 -20.07
C LEU A 19 34.62 -31.22 -20.96
N ASP A 20 34.48 -31.56 -22.24
CA ASP A 20 33.69 -30.76 -23.19
C ASP A 20 32.21 -30.74 -22.80
N VAL A 21 31.66 -31.90 -22.41
CA VAL A 21 30.26 -32.00 -21.97
C VAL A 21 30.02 -31.19 -20.68
N LEU A 22 30.94 -31.27 -19.72
CA LEU A 22 30.83 -30.52 -18.46
C LEU A 22 30.94 -29.00 -18.66
N CYS A 23 31.83 -28.56 -19.55
CA CYS A 23 31.98 -27.15 -19.87
C CYS A 23 30.70 -26.58 -20.49
N VAL A 24 30.10 -27.31 -21.43
CA VAL A 24 28.85 -26.91 -22.09
C VAL A 24 27.69 -26.84 -21.07
N VAL A 25 27.52 -27.84 -20.21
CA VAL A 25 26.46 -27.82 -19.19
C VAL A 25 26.68 -26.69 -18.18
N GLY A 26 27.93 -26.45 -17.78
CA GLY A 26 28.30 -25.35 -16.88
C GLY A 26 27.95 -23.99 -17.47
N VAL A 27 28.36 -23.70 -18.71
CA VAL A 27 28.04 -22.45 -19.39
C VAL A 27 26.53 -22.26 -19.55
N VAL A 28 25.81 -23.29 -20.02
CA VAL A 28 24.34 -23.22 -20.18
C VAL A 28 23.65 -22.94 -18.85
N SER A 29 24.07 -23.57 -17.76
CA SER A 29 23.47 -23.35 -16.43
C SER A 29 23.67 -21.92 -15.92
N VAL A 30 24.88 -21.36 -16.06
CA VAL A 30 25.17 -19.97 -15.65
C VAL A 30 24.41 -18.97 -16.51
N PHE A 31 24.28 -19.21 -17.82
CA PHE A 31 23.49 -18.36 -18.71
C PHE A 31 22.00 -18.39 -18.37
N LEU A 32 21.42 -19.56 -18.10
CA LEU A 32 20.00 -19.70 -17.74
C LEU A 32 19.69 -19.09 -16.37
N LEU A 33 20.56 -19.28 -15.37
CA LEU A 33 20.41 -18.67 -14.05
C LEU A 33 20.59 -17.15 -14.11
N GLY A 34 21.57 -16.66 -14.87
CA GLY A 34 21.81 -15.23 -15.07
C GLY A 34 20.65 -14.51 -15.79
N LEU A 35 20.09 -15.14 -16.84
CA LEU A 35 18.91 -14.63 -17.54
C LEU A 35 17.65 -14.66 -16.67
N GLY A 36 17.46 -15.71 -15.86
CA GLY A 36 16.33 -15.81 -14.94
C GLY A 36 16.31 -14.68 -13.90
N ILE A 37 17.48 -14.37 -13.32
CA ILE A 37 17.63 -13.28 -12.33
C ILE A 37 17.47 -11.90 -13.01
N TRP A 38 17.89 -11.76 -14.26
CA TRP A 38 17.79 -10.50 -15.01
C TRP A 38 16.36 -10.19 -15.48
N ALA A 39 15.60 -11.20 -15.91
CA ALA A 39 14.19 -11.05 -16.29
C ALA A 39 13.28 -10.71 -15.09
N LEU A 40 13.72 -11.06 -13.88
CA LEU A 40 13.05 -10.73 -12.62
C LEU A 40 13.45 -9.37 -12.06
N ARG A 41 14.30 -8.59 -12.73
CA ARG A 41 14.50 -7.19 -12.38
C ARG A 41 13.34 -6.43 -13.03
N PRO A 42 12.28 -6.05 -12.31
CA PRO A 42 11.22 -5.30 -12.93
C PRO A 42 11.80 -3.92 -13.21
N GLY A 43 12.16 -3.68 -14.47
CA GLY A 43 12.27 -2.33 -15.01
C GLY A 43 10.87 -1.75 -15.00
N VAL A 44 10.38 -1.32 -13.83
CA VAL A 44 9.11 -0.62 -13.69
C VAL A 44 9.29 0.81 -14.17
N SER A 45 9.48 0.99 -15.48
CA SER A 45 8.99 2.19 -16.14
C SER A 45 7.48 2.01 -16.30
N HIS A 46 6.77 2.13 -15.18
CA HIS A 46 5.31 2.14 -15.15
C HIS A 46 4.84 3.41 -15.87
N HIS A 47 4.67 3.33 -17.18
CA HIS A 47 3.86 4.28 -17.91
C HIS A 47 2.44 4.16 -17.32
N ARG A 48 2.09 5.06 -16.38
CA ARG A 48 0.84 5.06 -15.61
C ARG A 48 -0.35 5.28 -16.55
N THR A 49 -0.86 4.22 -17.14
CA THR A 49 -2.28 4.15 -17.50
C THR A 49 -3.09 4.15 -16.20
N PRO A 50 -4.24 4.86 -16.11
CA PRO A 50 -5.07 4.88 -14.91
C PRO A 50 -5.59 3.49 -14.56
N ASN A 51 -4.85 2.78 -13.71
CA ASN A 51 -5.18 1.41 -13.32
C ASN A 51 -6.29 1.44 -12.26
N ARG A 52 -7.54 1.61 -12.70
CA ARG A 52 -8.73 1.51 -11.83
C ARG A 52 -8.78 0.19 -11.06
N SER A 53 -8.18 -0.87 -11.63
CA SER A 53 -7.98 -2.17 -10.98
C SER A 53 -7.14 -2.05 -9.70
N GLN A 54 -6.06 -1.26 -9.71
CA GLN A 54 -5.22 -1.02 -8.55
C GLN A 54 -5.99 -0.24 -7.47
N CYS A 55 -6.75 0.79 -7.86
CA CYS A 55 -7.58 1.53 -6.90
C CYS A 55 -8.65 0.63 -6.24
N LYS A 56 -9.22 -0.33 -6.97
CA LYS A 56 -10.13 -1.34 -6.42
C LYS A 56 -9.42 -2.28 -5.46
N ASN A 57 -8.19 -2.70 -5.77
CA ASN A 57 -7.39 -3.56 -4.88
C ASN A 57 -7.00 -2.84 -3.59
N ASN A 58 -6.59 -1.57 -3.68
CA ASN A 58 -6.33 -0.74 -2.50
C ASN A 58 -7.59 -0.65 -1.63
N LEU A 59 -8.77 -0.38 -2.22
CA LEU A 59 -10.02 -0.34 -1.44
C LEU A 59 -10.36 -1.68 -0.77
N LYS A 60 -10.02 -2.83 -1.38
CA LYS A 60 -10.16 -4.14 -0.74
C LYS A 60 -9.23 -4.28 0.47
N GLN A 61 -7.98 -3.80 0.37
CA GLN A 61 -7.05 -3.78 1.50
C GLN A 61 -7.58 -2.91 2.65
N TRP A 62 -8.16 -1.75 2.34
CA TRP A 62 -8.85 -0.92 3.34
C TRP A 62 -10.02 -1.66 4.00
N GLY A 63 -10.87 -2.33 3.22
CA GLY A 63 -11.98 -3.11 3.76
C GLY A 63 -11.50 -4.22 4.70
N LEU A 64 -10.47 -4.95 4.30
CA LEU A 64 -9.86 -5.99 5.15
C LEU A 64 -9.28 -5.40 6.44
N ALA A 65 -8.55 -4.29 6.36
CA ALA A 65 -8.01 -3.61 7.53
C ALA A 65 -9.10 -3.14 8.49
N LEU A 66 -10.20 -2.59 7.96
CA LEU A 66 -11.36 -2.18 8.75
C LEU A 66 -12.03 -3.37 9.46
N HIS A 67 -12.19 -4.51 8.79
CA HIS A 67 -12.72 -5.71 9.41
C HIS A 67 -11.79 -6.22 10.53
N ASN A 68 -10.48 -6.28 10.30
CA ASN A 68 -9.52 -6.69 11.32
C ASN A 68 -9.49 -5.72 12.51
N TYR A 69 -9.60 -4.41 12.26
CA TYR A 69 -9.73 -3.40 13.31
C TYR A 69 -11.00 -3.61 14.13
N HIS A 70 -12.14 -3.81 13.47
CA HIS A 70 -13.40 -4.11 14.15
C HIS A 70 -13.35 -5.41 14.94
N ASP A 71 -12.70 -6.46 14.42
CA ASP A 71 -12.59 -7.73 15.14
C ASP A 71 -11.75 -7.61 16.42
N THR A 72 -10.74 -6.75 16.41
CA THR A 72 -9.85 -6.50 17.56
C THR A 72 -10.43 -5.50 18.56
N HIS A 73 -11.02 -4.39 18.09
CA HIS A 73 -11.48 -3.28 18.93
C HIS A 73 -13.00 -3.27 19.16
N LYS A 74 -13.76 -4.14 18.47
CA LYS A 74 -15.23 -4.25 18.50
C LYS A 74 -15.98 -3.00 18.01
N CYS A 75 -15.28 -2.10 17.33
CA CYS A 75 -15.80 -0.87 16.77
C CYS A 75 -15.03 -0.49 15.50
N PHE A 76 -15.60 0.37 14.67
CA PHE A 76 -14.87 1.01 13.58
C PHE A 76 -13.99 2.14 14.10
N PRO A 77 -12.86 2.45 13.41
CA PRO A 77 -12.00 3.54 13.83
C PRO A 77 -12.77 4.87 13.77
N PRO A 78 -12.60 5.76 14.75
CA PRO A 78 -13.15 7.11 14.67
C PRO A 78 -12.48 7.87 13.53
N TYR A 79 -13.14 8.90 12.99
CA TYR A 79 -12.52 9.80 12.00
C TYR A 79 -11.23 10.44 12.54
N ALA A 80 -11.29 10.90 13.80
CA ALA A 80 -10.18 11.47 14.55
C ALA A 80 -10.27 11.01 16.02
N GLY A 81 -9.13 10.82 16.68
CA GLY A 81 -9.02 10.44 18.09
C GLY A 81 -7.60 10.68 18.62
N GLY A 82 -7.13 9.92 19.61
CA GLY A 82 -5.80 10.11 20.20
C GLY A 82 -5.89 10.58 21.66
N THR A 83 -4.90 11.35 22.12
CA THR A 83 -4.78 11.78 23.52
C THR A 83 -5.29 13.20 23.74
N ALA A 84 -5.50 13.61 24.99
CA ALA A 84 -5.82 15.00 25.31
C ALA A 84 -4.70 15.97 24.83
N GLU A 85 -3.45 15.51 24.85
CA GLU A 85 -2.26 16.28 24.49
C GLU A 85 -2.21 16.64 23.00
N ASN A 86 -2.72 15.77 22.12
CA ASN A 86 -2.88 16.09 20.70
C ASN A 86 -4.26 16.67 20.35
N GLY A 87 -5.07 16.98 21.37
CA GLY A 87 -6.43 17.45 21.19
C GLY A 87 -7.32 16.43 20.48
N GLU A 88 -7.04 15.13 20.58
CA GLU A 88 -7.78 14.04 19.94
C GLU A 88 -7.90 14.23 18.42
N ARG A 89 -6.78 14.62 17.77
CA ARG A 89 -6.69 14.92 16.33
C ARG A 89 -5.93 13.87 15.50
N LEU A 90 -5.55 12.73 16.09
CA LEU A 90 -4.97 11.62 15.36
C LEU A 90 -5.99 11.04 14.39
N SER A 91 -5.65 11.00 13.10
CA SER A 91 -6.54 10.42 12.10
C SER A 91 -6.82 8.95 12.38
N GLY A 92 -8.08 8.52 12.24
CA GLY A 92 -8.43 7.09 12.31
C GLY A 92 -7.68 6.21 11.32
N ARG A 93 -7.15 6.79 10.24
CA ARG A 93 -6.31 6.08 9.28
C ARG A 93 -5.01 5.60 9.91
N ALA A 94 -4.41 6.40 10.81
CA ALA A 94 -3.21 6.01 11.53
C ALA A 94 -3.48 4.76 12.40
N MET A 95 -4.67 4.67 12.98
CA MET A 95 -5.10 3.51 13.77
C MET A 95 -5.24 2.23 12.92
N LEU A 96 -5.36 2.35 11.59
CA LEU A 96 -5.40 1.22 10.67
C LEU A 96 -4.01 0.74 10.22
N PHE A 97 -2.94 1.47 10.52
CA PHE A 97 -1.59 1.13 10.03
C PHE A 97 -1.13 -0.28 10.41
N PRO A 98 -1.37 -0.81 11.62
CA PRO A 98 -1.02 -2.19 11.97
C PRO A 98 -1.71 -3.22 11.06
N PHE A 99 -2.91 -2.90 10.56
CA PHE A 99 -3.72 -3.78 9.72
C PHE A 99 -3.49 -3.59 8.21
N LEU A 100 -2.69 -2.60 7.83
CA LEU A 100 -2.31 -2.27 6.46
C LEU A 100 -0.84 -2.58 6.16
N GLU A 101 -0.22 -3.48 6.94
CA GLU A 101 1.20 -3.82 6.84
C GLU A 101 2.14 -2.61 7.06
N GLN A 102 1.65 -1.58 7.77
CA GLN A 102 2.40 -0.37 8.13
C GLN A 102 2.69 -0.31 9.64
N ALA A 103 2.89 -1.46 10.29
CA ALA A 103 3.16 -1.54 11.73
C ALA A 103 4.37 -0.67 12.19
N PRO A 104 5.49 -0.58 11.46
CA PRO A 104 6.59 0.31 11.86
C PRO A 104 6.18 1.80 11.89
N LEU A 105 5.27 2.23 11.02
CA LEU A 105 4.74 3.60 11.04
C LEU A 105 3.83 3.83 12.25
N TRP A 106 3.04 2.82 12.62
CA TRP A 106 2.25 2.88 13.85
C TRP A 106 3.14 3.03 15.08
N GLU A 107 4.22 2.26 15.19
CA GLU A 107 5.14 2.35 16.34
C GLU A 107 5.80 3.73 16.46
N LEU A 108 6.22 4.33 15.34
CA LEU A 108 6.73 5.70 15.32
C LEU A 108 5.67 6.70 15.77
N ILE A 109 4.44 6.55 15.27
CA ILE A 109 3.33 7.42 15.64
C ILE A 109 2.95 7.23 17.09
N ALA A 110 2.99 6.00 17.63
CA ALA A 110 2.56 5.50 18.95
C ALA A 110 3.58 5.74 20.08
N THR A 111 4.84 6.02 19.74
CA THR A 111 5.92 6.27 20.72
C THR A 111 6.42 7.72 20.79
N ALA A 112 6.13 8.56 19.79
CA ALA A 112 6.29 10.02 19.85
C ALA A 112 5.72 10.69 21.15
N PRO A 113 6.25 11.81 21.64
CA PRO A 113 5.63 12.52 22.76
C PRO A 113 4.27 13.13 22.35
N GLY A 114 3.23 13.05 23.19
CA GLY A 114 1.94 13.69 22.90
C GLY A 114 0.98 12.85 22.05
N GLN A 115 0.88 11.55 22.32
CA GLN A 115 0.45 10.44 21.45
C GLN A 115 -0.90 10.46 20.72
N GLY A 116 -1.05 11.43 19.85
CA GLY A 116 -0.96 11.08 18.45
C GLY A 116 -0.27 12.24 17.76
N GLY A 117 1.02 12.05 17.43
CA GLY A 117 1.84 13.08 16.81
C GLY A 117 1.04 13.89 15.81
N ASP A 118 1.00 15.20 16.00
CA ASP A 118 0.13 16.05 15.20
C ASP A 118 0.47 15.79 13.71
N PRO A 119 -0.51 15.39 12.88
CA PRO A 119 -0.26 15.07 11.46
C PRO A 119 0.27 16.28 10.66
N MET A 120 0.31 17.47 11.28
CA MET A 120 0.90 18.70 10.76
C MET A 120 2.14 19.17 11.55
N ASN A 121 2.63 18.41 12.54
CA ASN A 121 3.77 18.80 13.37
C ASN A 121 5.09 18.51 12.67
N LEU A 122 5.66 19.56 12.07
CA LEU A 122 6.97 19.58 11.41
C LEU A 122 8.16 19.19 12.33
N LYS A 123 7.93 18.98 13.64
CA LYS A 123 8.95 18.53 14.60
C LYS A 123 8.97 17.01 14.83
N LEU A 124 8.09 16.21 14.22
CA LEU A 124 8.35 14.77 14.13
C LEU A 124 9.63 14.61 13.29
N ALA A 125 10.76 14.38 13.97
CA ALA A 125 12.11 14.46 13.41
C ALA A 125 12.44 13.38 12.36
N THR A 126 11.47 12.54 11.99
CA THR A 126 11.60 11.56 10.92
C THR A 126 10.57 11.87 9.83
N PRO A 127 10.98 12.00 8.56
CA PRO A 127 10.03 12.11 7.47
C PRO A 127 9.20 10.82 7.45
N ILE A 128 7.94 10.89 7.87
CA ILE A 128 6.96 9.86 7.55
C ILE A 128 6.97 9.77 6.02
N PRO A 129 7.12 8.57 5.42
CA PRO A 129 7.13 8.42 3.97
C PRO A 129 5.96 9.19 3.38
N THR A 130 6.30 10.09 2.45
CA THR A 130 5.40 11.13 1.93
C THR A 130 4.16 10.54 1.25
N GLU A 131 4.22 9.26 0.84
CA GLU A 131 3.13 8.57 0.17
C GLU A 131 3.11 7.09 0.59
N ILE A 132 2.00 6.66 1.20
CA ILE A 132 1.71 5.24 1.43
C ILE A 132 0.83 4.79 0.24
N GLU A 133 1.32 3.81 -0.52
CA GLU A 133 0.69 3.40 -1.79
C GLU A 133 -0.78 2.99 -1.63
N VAL A 134 -1.15 2.33 -0.52
CA VAL A 134 -2.53 1.90 -0.25
C VAL A 134 -3.50 3.08 -0.06
N PHE A 135 -3.01 4.27 0.28
CA PHE A 135 -3.83 5.47 0.47
C PHE A 135 -4.06 6.25 -0.82
N TYR A 136 -3.27 6.00 -1.85
CA TYR A 136 -3.38 6.71 -3.12
C TYR A 136 -4.03 5.83 -4.18
N CYS A 137 -4.95 6.41 -4.94
CA CYS A 137 -5.46 5.80 -6.16
C CYS A 137 -4.65 6.36 -7.34
N PRO A 138 -3.87 5.54 -8.08
CA PRO A 138 -3.09 6.00 -9.24
C PRO A 138 -3.92 6.53 -10.39
N SER A 139 -5.25 6.35 -10.35
CA SER A 139 -6.18 6.95 -11.31
C SER A 139 -6.70 8.33 -10.87
N SER A 140 -6.35 8.80 -9.67
CA SER A 140 -6.73 10.12 -9.17
C SER A 140 -5.95 11.20 -9.91
N THR A 141 -6.66 12.19 -10.43
CA THR A 141 -6.10 13.38 -11.09
C THR A 141 -5.76 14.49 -10.10
N LEU A 142 -6.03 14.28 -8.81
CA LEU A 142 -5.70 15.26 -7.77
C LEU A 142 -4.20 15.22 -7.52
N HIS A 143 -3.55 16.38 -7.63
CA HIS A 143 -2.15 16.53 -7.27
C HIS A 143 -2.05 16.86 -5.77
N PRO A 144 -1.09 16.27 -5.04
CA PRO A 144 -0.85 16.64 -3.66
C PRO A 144 -0.49 18.13 -3.56
N MET A 145 -1.00 18.79 -2.53
CA MET A 145 -0.48 20.10 -2.16
C MET A 145 0.96 19.92 -1.70
N THR A 146 1.86 20.82 -2.12
CA THR A 146 3.29 20.75 -1.75
C THR A 146 3.45 20.67 -0.24
N GLY A 147 4.08 19.58 0.23
CA GLY A 147 4.34 19.35 1.66
C GLY A 147 3.26 18.58 2.42
N GLN A 148 2.22 18.05 1.76
CA GLN A 148 1.19 17.24 2.41
C GLN A 148 1.11 15.81 1.84
N PRO A 149 0.92 14.79 2.69
CA PRO A 149 0.72 13.42 2.23
C PRO A 149 -0.64 13.27 1.52
N HIS A 150 -0.66 12.53 0.40
CA HIS A 150 -1.88 12.32 -0.39
C HIS A 150 -2.68 11.12 0.12
N SER A 151 -3.99 11.29 0.30
CA SER A 151 -4.95 10.20 0.39
C SER A 151 -6.11 10.40 -0.58
N SER A 152 -6.37 9.40 -1.44
CA SER A 152 -7.52 9.38 -2.34
C SER A 152 -8.78 8.78 -1.70
N TYR A 153 -8.64 8.13 -0.53
CA TYR A 153 -9.74 7.48 0.18
C TYR A 153 -10.10 8.26 1.45
N VAL A 154 -11.39 8.39 1.74
CA VAL A 154 -11.92 9.12 2.90
C VAL A 154 -12.92 8.26 3.66
N PHE A 155 -12.98 8.46 4.98
CA PHE A 155 -14.03 7.88 5.79
C PHE A 155 -15.34 8.64 5.57
N ASN A 156 -16.43 7.89 5.40
CA ASN A 156 -17.76 8.46 5.28
C ASN A 156 -18.40 8.59 6.67
N VAL A 157 -18.54 9.83 7.11
CA VAL A 157 -19.09 10.19 8.43
C VAL A 157 -20.62 10.21 8.47
N GLY A 158 -21.28 9.96 7.33
CA GLY A 158 -22.74 10.01 7.18
C GLY A 158 -23.25 11.31 6.56
N ASP A 159 -24.56 11.51 6.65
CA ASP A 159 -25.32 12.65 6.09
C ASP A 159 -25.43 13.84 7.05
N GLN A 160 -25.24 13.61 8.34
CA GLN A 160 -25.28 14.65 9.37
C GLN A 160 -23.90 14.84 9.99
N LEU A 161 -23.38 16.06 9.85
CA LEU A 161 -22.24 16.57 10.59
C LEU A 161 -22.73 17.78 11.38
N ASP A 162 -22.98 17.59 12.67
CA ASP A 162 -23.29 18.70 13.56
C ASP A 162 -21.97 19.35 14.01
N PHE A 163 -21.57 20.42 13.32
CA PHE A 163 -20.38 21.21 13.67
C PHE A 163 -20.64 22.19 14.81
N GLY A 164 -21.84 22.20 15.41
CA GLY A 164 -22.25 23.26 16.34
C GLY A 164 -22.35 24.63 15.65
N GLY A 165 -22.61 25.68 16.42
CA GLY A 165 -22.82 27.04 15.90
C GLY A 165 -21.55 27.74 15.41
N GLY A 166 -20.40 27.05 15.43
CA GLY A 166 -19.11 27.58 15.01
C GLY A 166 -17.96 26.61 15.25
N VAL A 167 -16.76 26.99 14.79
CA VAL A 167 -15.53 26.17 14.84
C VAL A 167 -15.11 25.83 16.27
N GLU A 168 -15.63 26.52 17.29
CA GLU A 168 -15.30 26.29 18.71
C GLU A 168 -16.17 25.19 19.37
N ASP A 169 -17.29 24.80 18.75
CA ASP A 169 -18.25 23.82 19.29
C ASP A 169 -17.90 22.36 18.89
N PHE A 170 -16.62 21.99 19.07
CA PHE A 170 -16.16 20.60 18.94
C PHE A 170 -16.85 19.55 19.84
N PRO A 171 -17.57 19.85 20.95
CA PRO A 171 -18.23 18.79 21.74
C PRO A 171 -19.46 18.17 21.06
N ASN A 172 -20.07 18.83 20.05
CA ASN A 172 -21.28 18.34 19.39
C ASN A 172 -21.02 17.44 18.18
N GLN A 173 -19.74 17.22 17.82
CA GLN A 173 -19.33 16.38 16.68
C GLN A 173 -19.57 14.86 16.90
N MET A 174 -20.12 14.48 18.06
CA MET A 174 -20.50 13.10 18.37
C MET A 174 -21.78 12.65 17.65
N LYS A 175 -22.58 13.58 17.09
CA LYS A 175 -23.81 13.26 16.35
C LYS A 175 -23.55 13.07 14.86
N THR A 176 -22.96 11.93 14.53
CA THR A 176 -22.84 11.46 13.14
C THR A 176 -23.64 10.18 12.96
N ARG A 177 -24.30 10.01 11.81
CA ARG A 177 -25.06 8.77 11.50
C ARG A 177 -24.23 7.73 10.75
N GLY A 178 -22.97 8.02 10.46
CA GLY A 178 -22.05 7.10 9.82
C GLY A 178 -21.18 6.31 10.80
N PRO A 179 -20.59 5.17 10.36
CA PRO A 179 -19.72 4.32 11.16
C PRO A 179 -18.42 5.00 11.62
N PHE A 180 -17.97 6.03 10.90
CA PHE A 180 -16.69 6.69 11.12
C PHE A 180 -16.87 8.06 11.77
N ALA A 181 -17.43 8.06 12.97
CA ALA A 181 -17.77 9.28 13.68
C ALA A 181 -16.57 10.07 14.18
N TRP A 182 -16.77 11.35 14.53
CA TRP A 182 -15.72 12.15 15.14
C TRP A 182 -15.53 11.76 16.61
N ARG A 183 -14.30 11.33 16.98
CA ARG A 183 -13.89 10.94 18.35
C ARG A 183 -14.71 9.84 19.02
N SER A 184 -15.65 9.27 18.29
CA SER A 184 -16.55 8.21 18.75
C SER A 184 -16.35 6.99 17.87
N CYS A 185 -16.39 5.81 18.47
CA CYS A 185 -16.28 4.55 17.77
C CYS A 185 -17.61 3.81 17.84
N PHE A 186 -18.05 3.26 16.72
CA PHE A 186 -19.34 2.58 16.60
C PHE A 186 -19.10 1.13 16.15
N GLY A 187 -19.75 0.19 16.82
CA GLY A 187 -19.78 -1.21 16.38
C GLY A 187 -20.81 -1.42 15.27
N ILE A 188 -20.74 -2.57 14.59
CA ILE A 188 -21.73 -2.95 13.56
C ILE A 188 -23.16 -2.91 14.12
N ARG A 189 -23.34 -3.24 15.40
CA ARG A 189 -24.65 -3.24 16.07
C ARG A 189 -25.26 -1.85 16.27
N ASP A 190 -24.44 -0.81 16.26
CA ASP A 190 -24.87 0.56 16.54
C ASP A 190 -25.33 1.29 15.27
N ILE A 191 -25.16 0.67 14.09
CA ILE A 191 -25.39 1.27 12.77
C ILE A 191 -26.57 0.60 12.03
N LEU A 192 -27.07 -0.53 12.54
CA LEU A 192 -28.22 -1.28 11.99
C LEU A 192 -29.51 -0.89 12.70
#